data_AF-A0A091UD66-F1
#
_entry.id   AF-A0A091UD66-F1
#
_cell.length_a   1.000
_cell.length_b   1.000
_cell.length_c   1.000
_cell.angle_alpha   90.00
_cell.angle_beta   90.00
_cell.angle_gamma   90.00
#
_symmetry.space_group_name_H-M   'P 1'
#
loop_
_entity.id
_entity.type
_entity.pdbx_description
1 polymer ?
#
loop_
_entity_poly.entity_id
_entity_poly.type
_entity_poly.pdbx_seq_one_letter_code
_entity_poly.pdbx_strand_id
1 'polypeptide(L)'
;VKWKKSDVKFEDRFDKYLDPSFFQHRIHWFSIFNSFMMVIFLVGLVSMILMRTLRKDYARYSKEEEMDDMDRDLGDEYGWKQVHGDVFRPSSHPLIFSSLIGSGCQIFAVSLIVIVVAMIEDLYTERGSMLSTAIFVYAATSPVNGYFGGSLYARQGGRRWIKQMFIGAFLIPAMVCGTAFFINFIAIYYHASRAIPFGTMVAVCCICFFVILPLNLVGTILGRNLSGQPNFPCRVNAVPRPIPEKKWFMEPAVIVCLGGILPFGSIFIEMYFIFTSFWAYKIYYVYGFMMLVLVILCIVTVCVTIVCTYFLLNAEDYRWQWTSFLSAASTAIYVYMYSFYYYFFKTKMYGLFQTSFYFGYMAVFSTALGIMCG
;
A
#
# COMPACT_ATOMS: atom_id res chain seq x y z
N VAL A 1 -9.04 43.70 19.73
CA VAL A 1 -8.17 43.50 18.54
C VAL A 1 -8.45 44.62 17.55
N LYS A 2 -7.44 45.35 17.05
CA LYS A 2 -7.60 46.35 15.96
C LYS A 2 -7.10 45.74 14.65
N TRP A 3 -8.01 45.42 13.75
CA TRP A 3 -7.67 44.87 12.43
C TRP A 3 -7.17 46.00 11.51
N LYS A 4 -6.12 45.73 10.73
CA LYS A 4 -5.63 46.63 9.68
C LYS A 4 -5.76 45.94 8.32
N LYS A 5 -6.13 46.71 7.29
CA LYS A 5 -6.21 46.21 5.91
C LYS A 5 -4.80 45.86 5.42
N SER A 6 -4.66 44.70 4.79
CA SER A 6 -3.42 44.27 4.14
C SER A 6 -3.49 44.57 2.66
N ASP A 7 -2.38 45.04 2.09
CA ASP A 7 -2.23 45.35 0.66
C ASP A 7 -2.03 44.09 -0.20
N VAL A 8 -1.82 42.93 0.44
CA VAL A 8 -1.63 41.64 -0.24
C VAL A 8 -3.00 41.02 -0.52
N LYS A 9 -3.24 40.57 -1.77
CA LYS A 9 -4.43 39.82 -2.16
C LYS A 9 -4.53 38.52 -1.37
N PHE A 10 -5.74 37.97 -1.22
CA PHE A 10 -5.93 36.78 -0.40
C PHE A 10 -5.13 35.57 -0.91
N GLU A 11 -5.13 35.37 -2.24
CA GLU A 11 -4.42 34.29 -2.94
C GLU A 11 -2.91 34.32 -2.63
N ASP A 12 -2.27 35.49 -2.74
CA ASP A 12 -0.81 35.65 -2.56
C ASP A 12 -0.34 35.62 -1.09
N ARG A 13 -1.25 35.55 -0.10
CA ARG A 13 -0.85 35.60 1.32
C ARG A 13 -0.15 34.33 1.79
N PHE A 14 -0.43 33.20 1.14
CA PHE A 14 0.15 31.92 1.53
C PHE A 14 1.61 31.74 1.08
N ASP A 15 2.05 32.50 0.08
CA ASP A 15 3.42 32.46 -0.45
C ASP A 15 4.47 32.74 0.63
N LYS A 16 4.14 33.56 1.63
CA LYS A 16 5.03 33.85 2.76
C LYS A 16 5.34 32.63 3.62
N TYR A 17 4.49 31.62 3.61
CA TYR A 17 4.65 30.37 4.36
C TYR A 17 5.27 29.24 3.52
N LEU A 18 5.32 29.42 2.20
CA LEU A 18 6.13 28.58 1.33
C LEU A 18 7.59 28.95 1.60
N ASP A 19 8.42 27.96 1.92
CA ASP A 19 9.84 28.16 2.23
C ASP A 19 10.68 27.52 1.11
N PRO A 20 10.94 28.26 0.00
CA PRO A 20 11.61 27.70 -1.17
C PRO A 20 13.06 27.31 -0.87
N SER A 21 13.63 27.93 0.17
CA SER A 21 14.99 27.67 0.64
C SER A 21 15.13 26.33 1.35
N PHE A 22 14.04 25.78 1.89
CA PHE A 22 14.01 24.50 2.57
C PHE A 22 13.71 23.34 1.61
N PHE A 23 12.76 23.52 0.70
CA PHE A 23 12.48 22.57 -0.39
C PHE A 23 13.42 22.81 -1.58
N GLN A 24 14.73 22.87 -1.32
CA GLN A 24 15.71 23.11 -2.37
C GLN A 24 15.56 22.07 -3.46
N HIS A 25 15.27 22.51 -4.68
CA HIS A 25 15.15 21.63 -5.84
C HIS A 25 16.32 20.65 -5.98
N ARG A 26 17.53 21.03 -5.56
CA ARG A 26 18.72 20.15 -5.61
C ARG A 26 18.59 18.90 -4.75
N ILE A 27 17.99 18.99 -3.55
CA ILE A 27 17.84 17.83 -2.65
C ILE A 27 16.76 16.88 -3.18
N HIS A 28 15.66 17.41 -3.71
CA HIS A 28 14.62 16.60 -4.38
C HIS A 28 15.15 15.94 -5.65
N TRP A 29 15.92 16.63 -6.48
CA TRP A 29 16.55 16.04 -7.65
C TRP A 29 17.57 14.95 -7.29
N PHE A 30 18.35 15.15 -6.22
CA PHE A 30 19.25 14.12 -5.71
C PHE A 30 18.49 12.88 -5.21
N SER A 31 17.39 13.11 -4.48
CA SER A 31 16.47 12.06 -4.02
C SER A 31 15.92 11.24 -5.18
N ILE A 32 15.44 11.92 -6.24
CA ILE A 32 14.91 11.27 -7.44
C ILE A 32 15.99 10.49 -8.16
N PHE A 33 17.18 11.07 -8.35
CA PHE A 33 18.27 10.38 -9.02
C PHE A 33 18.66 9.10 -8.28
N ASN A 34 18.81 9.16 -6.95
CA ASN A 34 19.14 7.99 -6.14
C ASN A 34 18.03 6.91 -6.22
N SER A 35 16.77 7.34 -6.12
CA SER A 35 15.62 6.43 -6.18
C SER A 35 15.45 5.82 -7.58
N PHE A 36 15.74 6.59 -8.63
CA PHE A 36 15.73 6.14 -10.02
C PHE A 36 16.86 5.14 -10.31
N MET A 37 18.06 5.34 -9.77
CA MET A 37 19.15 4.35 -9.86
C MET A 37 18.76 3.02 -9.21
N MET A 38 18.09 3.07 -8.05
CA MET A 38 17.55 1.87 -7.39
C MET A 38 16.51 1.15 -8.25
N VAL A 39 15.63 1.88 -8.93
CA VAL A 39 14.65 1.30 -9.88
C VAL A 39 15.36 0.60 -11.03
N ILE A 40 16.33 1.24 -11.68
CA ILE A 40 17.08 0.63 -12.78
C ILE A 40 17.75 -0.67 -12.33
N PHE A 41 18.38 -0.66 -11.16
CA PHE A 41 19.01 -1.85 -10.59
C PHE A 41 18.00 -3.00 -10.40
N LEU A 42 16.84 -2.71 -9.80
CA LEU A 42 15.81 -3.73 -9.54
C LEU A 42 15.16 -4.27 -10.80
N VAL A 43 14.83 -3.39 -11.76
CA VAL A 43 14.29 -3.80 -13.06
C VAL A 43 15.32 -4.65 -13.81
N GLY A 44 16.60 -4.28 -13.75
CA GLY A 44 17.70 -5.07 -14.31
C GLY A 44 17.81 -6.45 -13.67
N LEU A 45 17.70 -6.54 -12.34
CA LEU A 45 17.71 -7.80 -11.60
C LEU A 45 16.52 -8.69 -11.97
N VAL A 46 15.30 -8.14 -11.97
CA VAL A 46 14.08 -8.87 -12.37
C VAL A 46 14.20 -9.37 -13.81
N SER A 47 14.63 -8.50 -14.73
CA SER A 47 14.85 -8.85 -16.14
C SER A 47 15.89 -9.97 -16.28
N MET A 48 17.00 -9.91 -15.54
CA MET A 48 18.01 -10.98 -15.52
C MET A 48 17.42 -12.30 -15.02
N ILE A 49 16.66 -12.29 -13.92
CA ILE A 49 15.98 -13.49 -13.40
C ILE A 49 15.05 -14.06 -14.47
N LEU A 50 14.17 -13.25 -15.03
CA LEU A 50 13.18 -13.67 -16.01
C LEU A 50 13.86 -14.20 -17.29
N MET A 51 14.86 -13.50 -17.82
CA MET A 51 15.64 -13.94 -18.99
C MET A 51 16.42 -15.22 -18.73
N ARG A 52 16.99 -15.39 -17.52
CA ARG A 52 17.71 -16.61 -17.15
C ARG A 52 16.76 -17.80 -17.04
N THR A 53 15.59 -17.61 -16.42
CA THR A 53 14.56 -18.65 -16.30
C THR A 53 14.03 -19.03 -17.68
N LEU A 54 13.64 -18.05 -18.50
CA LEU A 54 13.14 -18.30 -19.85
C LEU A 54 14.17 -18.98 -20.76
N ARG A 55 15.44 -18.55 -20.75
CA ARG A 55 16.48 -19.22 -21.54
C ARG A 55 16.71 -20.66 -21.09
N LYS A 56 16.71 -20.91 -19.78
CA LYS A 56 16.87 -22.27 -19.23
C LYS A 56 15.68 -23.14 -19.61
N ASP A 57 14.48 -22.59 -19.60
CA ASP A 57 13.26 -23.29 -19.99
C ASP A 57 13.25 -23.59 -21.50
N TYR A 58 13.57 -22.62 -22.36
CA TYR A 58 13.60 -22.81 -23.81
C TYR A 58 14.65 -23.83 -24.25
N ALA A 59 15.86 -23.77 -23.68
CA ALA A 59 16.94 -24.72 -23.96
C ALA A 59 16.64 -26.15 -23.46
N ARG A 60 15.68 -26.31 -22.55
CA ARG A 60 15.22 -27.62 -22.08
C ARG A 60 14.14 -28.18 -22.99
N TYR A 61 13.15 -27.38 -23.41
CA TYR A 61 12.14 -27.82 -24.38
C TYR A 61 12.78 -28.26 -25.70
N SER A 62 13.80 -27.55 -26.19
CA SER A 62 14.53 -27.97 -27.39
C SER A 62 15.27 -29.30 -27.22
N LYS A 63 15.70 -29.64 -25.99
CA LYS A 63 16.34 -30.93 -25.69
C LYS A 63 15.33 -32.06 -25.43
N GLU A 64 14.15 -31.74 -24.90
CA GLU A 64 13.05 -32.69 -24.70
C GLU A 64 12.41 -33.13 -26.03
N GLU A 65 12.49 -32.32 -27.09
CA GLU A 65 12.14 -32.74 -28.46
C GLU A 65 13.15 -33.73 -29.08
N GLU A 66 14.38 -33.77 -28.56
CA GLU A 66 15.47 -34.63 -29.05
C GLU A 66 15.68 -35.92 -28.22
N MET A 67 14.99 -36.08 -27.08
CA MET A 67 15.12 -37.24 -26.17
C MET A 67 14.04 -38.30 -26.44
N ASP A 68 14.46 -39.56 -26.58
CA ASP A 68 13.56 -40.73 -26.74
C ASP A 68 12.64 -40.91 -25.51
N ASP A 69 11.43 -41.44 -25.76
CA ASP A 69 10.33 -41.59 -24.79
C ASP A 69 10.67 -42.34 -23.48
N MET A 70 11.81 -43.01 -23.39
CA MET A 70 12.26 -43.78 -22.22
C MET A 70 12.96 -42.93 -21.14
N ASP A 71 13.49 -41.74 -21.47
CA ASP A 71 14.12 -40.81 -20.50
C ASP A 71 13.16 -39.69 -20.05
N ARG A 72 11.93 -39.67 -20.59
CA ARG A 72 10.89 -38.66 -20.31
C ARG A 72 10.40 -38.64 -18.85
N ASP A 73 10.48 -39.77 -18.15
CA ASP A 73 9.89 -39.95 -16.81
C ASP A 73 10.88 -39.72 -15.64
N LEU A 74 12.16 -39.44 -15.93
CA LEU A 74 13.23 -39.28 -14.92
C LEU A 74 13.71 -37.83 -14.76
N GLY A 75 13.09 -36.87 -15.45
CA GLY A 75 13.46 -35.47 -15.39
C GLY A 75 12.97 -34.79 -14.12
N ASP A 76 13.55 -35.11 -12.95
CA ASP A 76 13.36 -34.44 -11.66
C ASP A 76 13.04 -32.94 -11.83
N GLU A 77 11.75 -32.58 -11.76
CA GLU A 77 11.29 -31.21 -12.02
C GLU A 77 11.64 -30.25 -10.86
N TYR A 78 12.87 -30.16 -10.35
CA TYR A 78 13.15 -29.35 -9.14
C TYR A 78 12.68 -27.88 -9.23
N GLY A 79 12.10 -27.37 -8.12
CA GLY A 79 11.78 -25.96 -7.92
C GLY A 79 10.34 -25.54 -8.29
N TRP A 80 10.19 -24.35 -8.88
CA TRP A 80 8.87 -23.70 -9.05
C TRP A 80 7.89 -24.45 -9.97
N LYS A 81 8.36 -25.38 -10.80
CA LYS A 81 7.50 -26.14 -11.72
C LYS A 81 6.68 -27.23 -11.01
N GLN A 82 7.19 -27.82 -9.92
CA GLN A 82 6.44 -28.84 -9.16
C GLN A 82 5.20 -28.27 -8.49
N VAL A 83 5.20 -26.97 -8.21
CA VAL A 83 4.08 -26.30 -7.54
C VAL A 83 3.04 -25.77 -8.53
N HIS A 84 3.19 -25.96 -9.85
CA HIS A 84 2.26 -25.41 -10.85
C HIS A 84 0.80 -25.81 -10.60
N GLY A 85 0.54 -27.03 -10.12
CA GLY A 85 -0.79 -27.54 -9.78
C GLY A 85 -1.34 -27.09 -8.42
N ASP A 86 -0.53 -26.42 -7.59
CA ASP A 86 -0.91 -25.98 -6.24
C ASP A 86 -0.89 -24.44 -6.07
N VAL A 87 -0.24 -23.71 -6.98
CA VAL A 87 -0.10 -22.24 -6.98
C VAL A 87 -1.44 -21.49 -7.05
N PHE A 88 -2.46 -22.09 -7.67
CA PHE A 88 -3.79 -21.48 -7.86
C PHE A 88 -4.78 -21.79 -6.74
N ARG A 89 -4.33 -22.42 -5.65
CA ARG A 89 -5.19 -22.66 -4.49
C ARG A 89 -5.65 -21.33 -3.86
N PRO A 90 -6.83 -21.34 -3.20
CA PRO A 90 -7.29 -20.17 -2.45
C PRO A 90 -6.33 -19.87 -1.30
N SER A 91 -6.17 -18.58 -0.97
CA SER A 91 -5.29 -18.14 0.11
C SER A 91 -5.81 -18.60 1.47
N SER A 92 -4.90 -18.75 2.43
CA SER A 92 -5.27 -18.84 3.85
C SER A 92 -6.13 -17.61 4.21
N HIS A 93 -7.28 -17.79 4.86
CA HIS A 93 -8.20 -16.69 5.19
C HIS A 93 -8.58 -15.77 3.99
N PRO A 94 -9.25 -16.30 2.95
CA PRO A 94 -9.53 -15.57 1.70
C PRO A 94 -10.38 -14.31 1.92
N LEU A 95 -11.18 -14.28 2.99
CA LEU A 95 -12.03 -13.14 3.32
C LEU A 95 -11.23 -11.89 3.73
N ILE A 96 -10.18 -12.04 4.54
CA ILE A 96 -9.36 -10.90 4.99
C ILE A 96 -8.44 -10.48 3.86
N PHE A 97 -7.82 -11.46 3.19
CA PHE A 97 -6.92 -11.23 2.07
C PHE A 97 -7.57 -10.40 0.95
N SER A 98 -8.76 -10.81 0.49
CA SER A 98 -9.50 -10.08 -0.54
C SER A 98 -9.93 -8.67 -0.09
N SER A 99 -10.29 -8.50 1.19
CA SER A 99 -10.67 -7.20 1.73
C SER A 99 -9.48 -6.24 1.84
N LEU A 100 -8.28 -6.76 2.18
CA LEU A 100 -7.04 -6.00 2.19
C LEU A 100 -6.66 -5.54 0.78
N ILE A 101 -6.72 -6.43 -0.21
CA ILE A 101 -6.43 -6.08 -1.61
C ILE A 101 -7.41 -5.03 -2.14
N GLY A 102 -8.72 -5.20 -1.89
CA GLY A 102 -9.71 -4.19 -2.25
C GLY A 102 -9.42 -2.83 -1.62
N SER A 103 -9.07 -2.82 -0.33
CA SER A 103 -8.69 -1.60 0.39
C SER A 103 -7.41 -0.98 -0.16
N GLY A 104 -6.41 -1.79 -0.54
CA GLY A 104 -5.16 -1.35 -1.16
C GLY A 104 -5.39 -0.67 -2.50
N CYS A 105 -6.16 -1.28 -3.39
CA CYS A 105 -6.55 -0.67 -4.66
C CYS A 105 -7.30 0.66 -4.47
N GLN A 106 -8.18 0.74 -3.47
CA GLN A 106 -8.88 1.98 -3.15
C GLN A 106 -7.93 3.06 -2.62
N ILE A 107 -7.06 2.74 -1.66
CA ILE A 107 -6.09 3.70 -1.11
C ILE A 107 -5.16 4.19 -2.20
N PHE A 108 -4.71 3.32 -3.12
CA PHE A 108 -3.91 3.70 -4.27
C PHE A 108 -4.67 4.67 -5.19
N ALA A 109 -5.92 4.37 -5.53
CA ALA A 109 -6.76 5.24 -6.35
C ALA A 109 -6.99 6.61 -5.69
N VAL A 110 -7.25 6.64 -4.38
CA VAL A 110 -7.41 7.86 -3.60
C VAL A 110 -6.13 8.68 -3.61
N SER A 111 -4.98 8.03 -3.37
CA SER A 111 -3.68 8.69 -3.35
C SER A 111 -3.39 9.31 -4.72
N LEU A 112 -3.58 8.57 -5.80
CA LEU A 112 -3.39 9.07 -7.16
C LEU A 112 -4.30 10.25 -7.48
N ILE A 113 -5.61 10.14 -7.22
CA ILE A 113 -6.57 11.21 -7.52
C ILE A 113 -6.28 12.46 -6.68
N VAL A 114 -6.03 12.32 -5.38
CA VAL A 114 -5.74 13.47 -4.50
C VAL A 114 -4.45 14.17 -4.92
N ILE A 115 -3.41 13.42 -5.33
CA ILE A 115 -2.17 14.02 -5.83
C ILE A 115 -2.44 14.81 -7.12
N VAL A 116 -3.21 14.24 -8.06
CA VAL A 116 -3.57 14.92 -9.32
C VAL A 116 -4.39 16.18 -9.07
N VAL A 117 -5.40 16.12 -8.20
CA VAL A 117 -6.20 17.29 -7.82
C VAL A 117 -5.32 18.35 -7.16
N ALA A 118 -4.39 17.96 -6.28
CA ALA A 118 -3.44 18.86 -5.63
C ALA A 118 -2.39 19.46 -6.58
N MET A 119 -2.21 18.91 -7.78
CA MET A 119 -1.39 19.51 -8.82
C MET A 119 -2.16 20.55 -9.64
N ILE A 120 -3.48 20.40 -9.77
CA ILE A 120 -4.33 21.30 -10.56
C ILE A 120 -4.83 22.46 -9.70
N GLU A 121 -5.24 22.17 -8.46
CA GLU A 121 -5.77 23.12 -7.51
C GLU A 121 -4.74 23.38 -6.39
N ASP A 122 -4.59 24.65 -6.01
CA ASP A 122 -3.78 25.07 -4.86
C ASP A 122 -4.49 24.74 -3.53
N LEU A 123 -4.69 23.43 -3.28
CA LEU A 123 -5.39 22.87 -2.11
C LEU A 123 -4.74 23.23 -0.76
N TYR A 124 -3.54 23.81 -0.75
CA TYR A 124 -2.84 24.29 0.44
C TYR A 124 -3.31 25.69 0.92
N THR A 125 -4.09 26.41 0.12
CA THR A 125 -4.56 27.78 0.43
C THR A 125 -5.68 27.78 1.49
N GLU A 126 -6.50 26.73 1.54
CA GLU A 126 -7.60 26.63 2.50
C GLU A 126 -7.34 25.57 3.58
N ARG A 127 -7.57 25.95 4.85
CA ARG A 127 -7.39 25.02 5.98
C ARG A 127 -8.35 23.86 5.87
N GLY A 128 -7.80 22.65 5.77
CA GLY A 128 -8.57 21.41 5.75
C GLY A 128 -9.09 21.03 4.37
N SER A 129 -8.82 21.82 3.33
CA SER A 129 -9.26 21.51 1.96
C SER A 129 -8.69 20.17 1.46
N MET A 130 -7.39 19.92 1.68
CA MET A 130 -6.77 18.63 1.38
C MET A 130 -7.42 17.44 2.10
N LEU A 131 -7.75 17.59 3.39
CA LEU A 131 -8.41 16.53 4.17
C LEU A 131 -9.84 16.29 3.68
N SER A 132 -10.60 17.35 3.41
CA SER A 132 -11.97 17.24 2.91
C SER A 132 -12.03 16.60 1.52
N THR A 133 -11.09 16.96 0.64
CA THR A 133 -10.92 16.36 -0.69
C THR A 133 -10.58 14.88 -0.56
N ALA A 134 -9.65 14.51 0.33
CA ALA A 134 -9.32 13.11 0.56
C ALA A 134 -10.51 12.28 1.07
N ILE A 135 -11.33 12.83 1.99
CA ILE A 135 -12.55 12.16 2.47
C ILE A 135 -13.57 11.98 1.33
N PHE A 136 -13.79 13.02 0.53
CA PHE A 136 -14.70 12.98 -0.60
C PHE A 136 -14.27 11.95 -1.66
N VAL A 137 -13.00 12.00 -2.07
CA VAL A 137 -12.42 11.06 -3.04
C VAL A 137 -12.43 9.63 -2.48
N TYR A 138 -12.16 9.44 -1.18
CA TYR A 138 -12.26 8.12 -0.54
C TYR A 138 -13.69 7.56 -0.62
N ALA A 139 -14.70 8.38 -0.33
CA ALA A 139 -16.09 7.97 -0.45
C ALA A 139 -16.48 7.67 -1.92
N ALA A 140 -16.09 8.52 -2.86
CA ALA A 140 -16.40 8.37 -4.29
C ALA A 140 -15.74 7.13 -4.92
N THR A 141 -14.53 6.78 -4.48
CA THR A 141 -13.78 5.60 -4.95
C THR A 141 -14.15 4.30 -4.22
N SER A 142 -15.10 4.34 -3.28
CA SER A 142 -15.56 3.14 -2.57
C SER A 142 -15.98 1.96 -3.47
N PRO A 143 -16.53 2.14 -4.68
CA PRO A 143 -16.81 1.01 -5.58
C PRO A 143 -15.55 0.24 -6.02
N VAL A 144 -14.38 0.89 -6.05
CA VAL A 144 -13.10 0.26 -6.41
C VAL A 144 -12.75 -0.85 -5.40
N ASN A 145 -12.90 -0.56 -4.11
CA ASN A 145 -12.68 -1.53 -3.04
C ASN A 145 -13.59 -2.76 -3.22
N GLY A 146 -14.88 -2.49 -3.42
CA GLY A 146 -15.88 -3.52 -3.60
C GLY A 146 -15.60 -4.38 -4.82
N TYR A 147 -15.21 -3.76 -5.94
CA TYR A 147 -14.92 -4.45 -7.20
C TYR A 147 -13.74 -5.40 -7.08
N PHE A 148 -12.58 -4.92 -6.62
CA PHE A 148 -11.37 -5.74 -6.52
C PHE A 148 -11.48 -6.78 -5.40
N GLY A 149 -11.99 -6.41 -4.22
CA GLY A 149 -12.17 -7.35 -3.12
C GLY A 149 -13.25 -8.41 -3.41
N GLY A 150 -14.39 -7.99 -3.95
CA GLY A 150 -15.51 -8.87 -4.29
C GLY A 150 -15.19 -9.85 -5.42
N SER A 151 -14.49 -9.39 -6.47
CA SER A 151 -14.04 -10.23 -7.59
C SER A 151 -13.03 -11.29 -7.12
N LEU A 152 -12.01 -10.89 -6.35
CA LEU A 152 -11.00 -11.82 -5.86
C LEU A 152 -11.58 -12.85 -4.89
N TYR A 153 -12.47 -12.43 -3.99
CA TYR A 153 -13.14 -13.35 -3.06
C TYR A 153 -14.01 -14.38 -3.80
N ALA A 154 -14.68 -13.97 -4.88
CA ALA A 154 -15.42 -14.88 -5.75
C ALA A 154 -14.50 -15.85 -6.49
N ARG A 155 -13.38 -15.39 -7.06
CA ARG A 155 -12.37 -16.22 -7.74
C ARG A 155 -11.81 -17.31 -6.83
N GLN A 156 -11.67 -17.02 -5.54
CA GLN A 156 -11.20 -17.97 -4.53
C GLN A 156 -12.31 -18.92 -3.99
N GLY A 157 -13.53 -18.89 -4.56
CA GLY A 157 -14.64 -19.76 -4.14
C GLY A 157 -15.36 -19.31 -2.86
N GLY A 158 -15.21 -18.04 -2.47
CA GLY A 158 -15.81 -17.47 -1.27
C GLY A 158 -17.33 -17.36 -1.31
N ARG A 159 -18.02 -18.09 -0.41
CA ARG A 159 -19.50 -18.10 -0.33
C ARG A 159 -20.08 -16.93 0.48
N ARG A 160 -19.39 -16.46 1.52
CA ARG A 160 -19.90 -15.44 2.48
C ARG A 160 -19.60 -14.01 2.02
N TRP A 161 -20.11 -13.65 0.85
CA TRP A 161 -19.74 -12.41 0.18
C TRP A 161 -20.24 -11.14 0.87
N ILE A 162 -21.40 -11.18 1.52
CA ILE A 162 -21.91 -10.07 2.34
C ILE A 162 -20.93 -9.75 3.46
N LYS A 163 -20.39 -10.77 4.13
CA LYS A 163 -19.40 -10.59 5.20
C LYS A 163 -18.11 -9.95 4.68
N GLN A 164 -17.65 -10.37 3.50
CA GLN A 164 -16.48 -9.78 2.84
C GLN A 164 -16.74 -8.31 2.48
N MET A 165 -17.91 -7.97 1.92
CA MET A 165 -18.31 -6.61 1.60
C MET A 165 -18.30 -5.69 2.84
N PHE A 166 -18.88 -6.14 3.97
CA PHE A 166 -18.86 -5.37 5.22
C PHE A 166 -17.43 -5.14 5.72
N ILE A 167 -16.59 -6.17 5.68
CA ILE A 167 -15.20 -6.03 6.12
C ILE A 167 -14.44 -5.08 5.19
N GLY A 168 -14.59 -5.22 3.87
CA GLY A 168 -14.01 -4.27 2.91
C GLY A 168 -14.45 -2.83 3.13
N ALA A 169 -15.75 -2.59 3.38
CA ALA A 169 -16.28 -1.24 3.58
C ALA A 169 -15.76 -0.57 4.86
N PHE A 170 -15.65 -1.34 5.96
CA PHE A 170 -15.38 -0.78 7.28
C PHE A 170 -13.94 -0.98 7.77
N LEU A 171 -13.09 -1.76 7.09
CA LEU A 171 -11.72 -2.03 7.55
C LEU A 171 -10.91 -0.75 7.81
N ILE A 172 -10.81 0.11 6.80
CA ILE A 172 -10.04 1.36 6.90
C ILE A 172 -10.80 2.41 7.72
N PRO A 173 -12.11 2.68 7.49
CA PRO A 173 -12.84 3.64 8.32
C PRO A 173 -12.84 3.29 9.80
N ALA A 174 -12.99 2.02 10.18
CA ALA A 174 -12.96 1.59 11.58
C ALA A 174 -11.57 1.78 12.20
N MET A 175 -10.50 1.51 11.45
CA MET A 175 -9.13 1.75 11.92
C MET A 175 -8.86 3.24 12.15
N VAL A 176 -9.27 4.11 11.21
CA VAL A 176 -9.11 5.56 11.32
C VAL A 176 -9.96 6.12 12.46
N CYS A 177 -11.23 5.74 12.51
CA CYS A 177 -12.15 6.19 13.56
C CYS A 177 -11.71 5.69 14.93
N GLY A 178 -11.29 4.42 15.07
CA GLY A 178 -10.79 3.86 16.33
C GLY A 178 -9.60 4.63 16.87
N THR A 179 -8.61 4.93 16.03
CA THR A 179 -7.45 5.75 16.39
C THR A 179 -7.86 7.18 16.75
N ALA A 180 -8.74 7.79 15.94
CA ALA A 180 -9.23 9.16 16.19
C ALA A 180 -10.02 9.26 17.50
N PHE A 181 -10.88 8.29 17.80
CA PHE A 181 -11.65 8.22 19.05
C PHE A 181 -10.72 8.04 20.27
N PHE A 182 -9.72 7.17 20.16
CA PHE A 182 -8.73 6.97 21.21
C PHE A 182 -7.98 8.27 21.52
N ILE A 183 -7.46 8.95 20.49
CA ILE A 183 -6.78 10.24 20.63
C ILE A 183 -7.76 11.30 21.17
N ASN A 184 -9.02 11.28 20.74
CA ASN A 184 -10.02 12.24 21.17
C ASN A 184 -10.40 12.09 22.64
N PHE A 185 -10.43 10.86 23.16
CA PHE A 185 -10.65 10.62 24.59
C PHE A 185 -9.56 11.29 25.45
N ILE A 186 -8.30 11.17 25.03
CA ILE A 186 -7.17 11.86 25.66
C ILE A 186 -7.30 13.38 25.48
N ALA A 187 -7.70 13.86 24.29
CA ALA A 187 -7.91 15.28 24.04
C ALA A 187 -8.94 15.89 24.98
N ILE A 188 -10.06 15.20 25.22
CA ILE A 188 -11.12 15.62 26.14
C ILE A 188 -10.60 15.66 27.58
N TYR A 189 -9.85 14.63 28.01
CA TYR A 189 -9.25 14.59 29.34
C TYR A 189 -8.34 15.80 29.62
N TYR A 190 -7.56 16.24 28.63
CA TYR A 190 -6.71 17.42 28.73
C TYR A 190 -7.43 18.75 28.42
N HIS A 191 -8.75 18.75 28.21
CA HIS A 191 -9.53 19.90 27.76
C HIS A 191 -8.91 20.62 26.55
N ALA A 192 -8.33 19.84 25.63
CA ALA A 192 -7.61 20.38 24.49
C ALA A 192 -8.59 21.00 23.47
N SER A 193 -8.25 22.16 22.92
CA SER A 193 -9.02 22.83 21.85
C SER A 193 -9.09 22.04 20.54
N ARG A 194 -8.30 20.97 20.42
CA ARG A 194 -8.28 20.04 19.27
C ARG A 194 -9.22 18.83 19.46
N ALA A 195 -10.03 18.79 20.52
CA ALA A 195 -11.05 17.76 20.65
C ALA A 195 -12.05 17.84 19.48
N ILE A 196 -12.26 16.70 18.83
CA ILE A 196 -13.20 16.52 17.73
C ILE A 196 -14.61 16.67 18.30
N PRO A 197 -15.42 17.63 17.81
CA PRO A 197 -16.78 17.83 18.30
C PRO A 197 -17.66 16.63 17.96
N PHE A 198 -18.65 16.33 18.80
CA PHE A 198 -19.55 15.19 18.59
C PHE A 198 -20.25 15.22 17.21
N GLY A 199 -20.62 16.41 16.73
CA GLY A 199 -21.26 16.57 15.42
C GLY A 199 -20.42 16.05 14.24
N THR A 200 -19.09 16.24 14.26
CA THR A 200 -18.24 15.73 13.17
C THR A 200 -18.06 14.23 13.24
N MET A 201 -18.08 13.64 14.44
CA MET A 201 -18.06 12.17 14.61
C MET A 201 -19.31 11.54 14.00
N VAL A 202 -20.49 12.09 14.27
CA VAL A 202 -21.75 11.65 13.68
C VAL A 202 -21.72 11.82 12.17
N ALA A 203 -21.22 12.96 11.65
CA ALA A 203 -21.11 13.19 10.21
C ALA A 203 -20.23 12.14 9.51
N VAL A 204 -19.08 11.79 10.09
CA VAL A 204 -18.19 10.73 9.55
C VAL A 204 -18.89 9.36 9.55
N CYS A 205 -19.61 9.02 10.63
CA CYS A 205 -20.41 7.80 10.68
C CYS A 205 -21.48 7.79 9.58
N CYS A 206 -22.19 8.91 9.36
CA CYS A 206 -23.18 9.03 8.30
C CYS A 206 -22.55 8.82 6.91
N ILE A 207 -21.38 9.38 6.64
CA ILE A 207 -20.65 9.14 5.38
C ILE A 207 -20.34 7.64 5.22
N CYS A 208 -19.89 6.98 6.29
CA CYS A 208 -19.58 5.55 6.23
C CYS A 208 -20.81 4.68 5.92
N PHE A 209 -21.95 4.93 6.57
CA PHE A 209 -23.14 4.11 6.40
C PHE A 209 -23.97 4.46 5.16
N PHE A 210 -24.10 5.74 4.82
CA PHE A 210 -24.99 6.20 3.74
C PHE A 210 -24.30 6.46 2.41
N VAL A 211 -22.97 6.54 2.39
CA VAL A 211 -22.21 6.79 1.15
C VAL A 211 -21.28 5.62 0.85
N ILE A 212 -20.34 5.32 1.77
CA ILE A 212 -19.31 4.29 1.54
C ILE A 212 -19.94 2.90 1.41
N LEU A 213 -20.77 2.48 2.38
CA LEU A 213 -21.39 1.15 2.37
C LEU A 213 -22.20 0.85 1.09
N PRO A 214 -23.16 1.69 0.63
CA PRO A 214 -23.91 1.40 -0.59
C PRO A 214 -23.04 1.46 -1.85
N LEU A 215 -22.10 2.39 -1.95
CA LEU A 215 -21.17 2.45 -3.10
C LEU A 215 -20.27 1.21 -3.14
N ASN A 216 -19.79 0.75 -1.98
CA ASN A 216 -19.01 -0.49 -1.89
C ASN A 216 -19.83 -1.71 -2.32
N LEU A 217 -21.10 -1.80 -1.90
CA LEU A 217 -22.03 -2.87 -2.29
C LEU A 217 -22.17 -2.94 -3.82
N VAL A 218 -22.38 -1.79 -4.49
CA VAL A 218 -22.45 -1.73 -5.95
C VAL A 218 -21.16 -2.27 -6.58
N GLY A 219 -20.00 -1.82 -6.10
CA GLY A 219 -18.70 -2.33 -6.52
C GLY A 219 -18.57 -3.84 -6.35
N THR A 220 -18.96 -4.38 -5.19
CA THR A 220 -18.89 -5.82 -4.90
C THR A 220 -19.77 -6.65 -5.83
N ILE A 221 -20.98 -6.21 -6.12
CA ILE A 221 -21.87 -6.92 -7.06
C ILE A 221 -21.27 -6.92 -8.46
N LEU A 222 -20.78 -5.77 -8.94
CA LEU A 222 -20.14 -5.64 -10.25
C LEU A 222 -18.88 -6.53 -10.35
N GLY A 223 -18.00 -6.48 -9.35
CA GLY A 223 -16.77 -7.27 -9.34
C GLY A 223 -17.01 -8.78 -9.36
N ARG A 224 -18.01 -9.24 -8.59
CA ARG A 224 -18.40 -10.66 -8.56
C ARG A 224 -18.96 -11.14 -9.90
N ASN A 225 -19.79 -10.32 -10.55
CA ASN A 225 -20.45 -10.71 -11.79
C ASN A 225 -19.52 -10.62 -13.01
N LEU A 226 -18.70 -9.57 -13.10
CA LEU A 226 -17.82 -9.34 -14.26
C LEU A 226 -16.50 -10.09 -14.18
N SER A 227 -15.98 -10.33 -12.97
CA SER A 227 -14.63 -10.82 -12.76
C SER A 227 -14.54 -11.91 -11.69
N GLY A 228 -15.65 -12.46 -11.21
CA GLY A 228 -15.65 -13.44 -10.14
C GLY A 228 -15.32 -14.88 -10.55
N GLN A 229 -15.29 -15.20 -11.84
CA GLN A 229 -14.95 -16.54 -12.31
C GLN A 229 -13.42 -16.75 -12.32
N PRO A 230 -12.91 -17.84 -11.71
CA PRO A 230 -11.50 -18.18 -11.80
C PRO A 230 -11.15 -18.65 -13.22
N ASN A 231 -10.05 -18.14 -13.77
CA ASN A 231 -9.49 -18.57 -15.05
C ASN A 231 -8.06 -19.09 -14.82
N PHE A 232 -7.95 -20.35 -14.40
CA PHE A 232 -6.65 -20.97 -14.10
C PHE A 232 -6.11 -21.68 -15.35
N PRO A 233 -4.81 -21.51 -15.69
CA PRO A 233 -4.21 -22.14 -16.86
C PRO A 233 -4.05 -23.66 -16.73
N CYS A 234 -4.07 -24.17 -15.49
CA CYS A 234 -3.96 -25.59 -15.19
C CYS A 234 -4.98 -25.99 -14.11
N ARG A 235 -5.26 -27.29 -14.04
CA ARG A 235 -6.13 -27.85 -13.00
C ARG A 235 -5.41 -27.85 -11.66
N VAL A 236 -6.12 -27.41 -10.61
CA VAL A 236 -5.61 -27.48 -9.24
C VAL A 236 -5.66 -28.92 -8.73
N ASN A 237 -4.57 -29.39 -8.16
CA ASN A 237 -4.48 -30.74 -7.57
C ASN A 237 -5.50 -30.89 -6.42
N ALA A 238 -6.04 -32.09 -6.22
CA ALA A 238 -6.99 -32.32 -5.13
C ALA A 238 -6.31 -32.26 -3.75
N VAL A 239 -5.16 -32.94 -3.62
CA VAL A 239 -4.39 -33.05 -2.38
C VAL A 239 -3.23 -32.06 -2.40
N PRO A 240 -3.06 -31.22 -1.36
CA PRO A 240 -1.92 -30.30 -1.28
C PRO A 240 -0.62 -31.08 -1.09
N ARG A 241 0.41 -30.73 -1.87
CA ARG A 241 1.74 -31.32 -1.72
C ARG A 241 2.38 -30.91 -0.38
N PRO A 242 3.12 -31.81 0.31
CA PRO A 242 3.93 -31.43 1.46
C PRO A 242 5.03 -30.46 1.03
N ILE A 243 5.25 -29.42 1.85
CA ILE A 243 6.28 -28.40 1.61
C ILE A 243 7.60 -28.96 2.18
N PRO A 244 8.69 -29.00 1.40
CA PRO A 244 9.99 -29.50 1.89
C PRO A 244 10.56 -28.57 2.97
N GLU A 245 11.49 -29.11 3.78
CA GLU A 245 12.24 -28.29 4.73
C GLU A 245 13.11 -27.27 3.99
N LYS A 246 12.98 -26.00 4.38
CA LYS A 246 13.67 -24.90 3.72
C LYS A 246 14.86 -24.43 4.54
N LYS A 247 15.82 -23.82 3.86
CA LYS A 247 16.88 -23.05 4.52
C LYS A 247 16.27 -21.82 5.19
N TRP A 248 16.86 -21.38 6.30
CA TRP A 248 16.36 -20.27 7.12
C TRP A 248 16.07 -18.98 6.34
N PHE A 249 16.85 -18.66 5.30
CA PHE A 249 16.68 -17.45 4.48
C PHE A 249 15.56 -17.56 3.43
N MET A 250 15.05 -18.77 3.17
CA MET A 250 13.91 -19.02 2.27
C MET A 250 12.59 -19.13 3.04
N GLU A 251 12.59 -18.88 4.35
CA GLU A 251 11.38 -18.78 5.14
C GLU A 251 10.56 -17.54 4.74
N PRO A 252 9.22 -17.65 4.59
CA PRO A 252 8.38 -16.54 4.17
C PRO A 252 8.54 -15.28 5.04
N ALA A 253 8.72 -15.46 6.36
CA ALA A 253 8.91 -14.34 7.27
C ALA A 253 10.20 -13.55 6.98
N VAL A 254 11.30 -14.24 6.67
CA VAL A 254 12.58 -13.60 6.34
C VAL A 254 12.49 -12.89 4.98
N ILE A 255 11.86 -13.53 4.00
CA ILE A 255 11.62 -12.94 2.67
C ILE A 255 10.77 -11.67 2.81
N VAL A 256 9.70 -11.70 3.62
CA VAL A 256 8.81 -10.56 3.87
C VAL A 256 9.56 -9.39 4.50
N CYS A 257 10.37 -9.65 5.53
CA CYS A 257 11.19 -8.61 6.17
C CYS A 257 12.18 -8.01 5.17
N LEU A 258 12.97 -8.83 4.48
CA LEU A 258 13.99 -8.33 3.55
C LEU A 258 13.40 -7.58 2.34
N GLY A 259 12.22 -7.98 1.87
CA GLY A 259 11.53 -7.34 0.74
C GLY A 259 11.28 -5.85 0.99
N GLY A 260 10.78 -5.48 2.16
CA GLY A 260 10.36 -4.10 2.47
C GLY A 260 11.49 -3.08 2.57
N ILE A 261 12.74 -3.53 2.70
CA ILE A 261 13.93 -2.65 2.79
C ILE A 261 14.13 -1.85 1.51
N LEU A 262 13.93 -2.50 0.36
CA LEU A 262 14.20 -1.89 -0.94
C LEU A 262 13.19 -0.78 -1.30
N PRO A 263 11.85 -0.99 -1.19
CA PRO A 263 10.90 0.10 -1.40
C PRO A 263 11.06 1.21 -0.36
N PHE A 264 11.37 0.88 0.90
CA PHE A 264 11.67 1.89 1.92
C PHE A 264 12.87 2.77 1.53
N GLY A 265 13.98 2.16 1.10
CA GLY A 265 15.16 2.88 0.64
C GLY A 265 14.86 3.84 -0.53
N SER A 266 13.96 3.44 -1.43
CA SER A 266 13.55 4.27 -2.59
C SER A 266 12.68 5.48 -2.24
N ILE A 267 12.04 5.50 -1.06
CA ILE A 267 11.17 6.62 -0.64
C ILE A 267 11.71 7.35 0.59
N PHE A 268 12.86 6.92 1.13
CA PHE A 268 13.37 7.37 2.42
C PHE A 268 13.51 8.89 2.54
N ILE A 269 14.12 9.53 1.54
CA ILE A 269 14.35 10.98 1.54
C ILE A 269 13.02 11.75 1.44
N GLU A 270 12.09 11.26 0.64
CA GLU A 270 10.77 11.90 0.49
C GLU A 270 9.91 11.72 1.73
N MET A 271 10.04 10.58 2.40
CA MET A 271 9.38 10.36 3.68
C MET A 271 9.84 11.36 4.74
N TYR A 272 11.12 11.76 4.75
CA TYR A 272 11.61 12.83 5.61
C TYR A 272 10.91 14.19 5.33
N PHE A 273 10.72 14.53 4.05
CA PHE A 273 10.03 15.77 3.68
C PHE A 273 8.55 15.72 4.04
N ILE A 274 7.89 14.59 3.82
CA ILE A 274 6.49 14.37 4.22
C ILE A 274 6.35 14.52 5.74
N PHE A 275 7.22 13.88 6.53
CA PHE A 275 7.17 13.96 7.99
C PHE A 275 7.42 15.38 8.49
N THR A 276 8.37 16.08 7.88
CA THR A 276 8.64 17.48 8.22
C THR A 276 7.46 18.38 7.88
N SER A 277 6.73 18.07 6.82
CA SER A 277 5.58 18.86 6.43
C SER A 277 4.40 18.67 7.37
N PHE A 278 4.11 17.42 7.76
CA PHE A 278 3.05 17.11 8.72
C PHE A 278 3.37 17.60 10.15
N TRP A 279 4.62 17.47 10.61
CA TRP A 279 4.96 17.64 12.02
C TRP A 279 5.74 18.91 12.37
N ALA A 280 6.43 19.53 11.40
CA ALA A 280 7.25 20.73 11.62
C ALA A 280 6.65 22.01 11.02
N TYR A 281 5.34 22.02 10.74
CA TYR A 281 4.55 23.18 10.24
C TYR A 281 5.01 23.76 8.89
N LYS A 282 5.78 23.00 8.09
CA LYS A 282 6.14 23.43 6.73
C LYS A 282 5.10 22.91 5.73
N ILE A 283 4.58 23.78 4.87
CA ILE A 283 3.61 23.37 3.85
C ILE A 283 4.35 22.64 2.74
N TYR A 284 4.00 21.38 2.47
CA TYR A 284 4.48 20.67 1.29
C TYR A 284 3.71 21.16 0.08
N TYR A 285 4.38 21.83 -0.86
CA TYR A 285 3.75 22.38 -2.06
C TYR A 285 4.24 21.70 -3.36
N VAL A 286 5.17 20.75 -3.27
CA VAL A 286 5.80 20.15 -4.45
C VAL A 286 5.12 18.84 -4.88
N TYR A 287 3.81 18.93 -5.16
CA TYR A 287 2.96 17.78 -5.49
C TYR A 287 3.43 16.98 -6.72
N GLY A 288 4.07 17.64 -7.69
CA GLY A 288 4.66 16.96 -8.86
C GLY A 288 5.78 15.97 -8.50
N PHE A 289 6.57 16.26 -7.47
CA PHE A 289 7.57 15.30 -6.98
C PHE A 289 6.91 14.13 -6.27
N MET A 290 5.88 14.37 -5.46
CA MET A 290 5.12 13.29 -4.81
C MET A 290 4.49 12.32 -5.84
N MET A 291 4.00 12.81 -6.98
CA MET A 291 3.50 11.97 -8.07
C MET A 291 4.60 11.06 -8.63
N LEU A 292 5.79 11.61 -8.90
CA LEU A 292 6.93 10.83 -9.39
C LEU A 292 7.34 9.75 -8.39
N VAL A 293 7.35 10.08 -7.10
CA VAL A 293 7.68 9.15 -6.01
C VAL A 293 6.66 8.03 -5.91
N LEU A 294 5.37 8.31 -6.10
CA LEU A 294 4.33 7.28 -6.15
C LEU A 294 4.56 6.30 -7.32
N VAL A 295 4.95 6.82 -8.49
CA VAL A 295 5.28 5.98 -9.66
C VAL A 295 6.51 5.11 -9.38
N ILE A 296 7.58 5.69 -8.82
CA ILE A 296 8.78 4.95 -8.41
C ILE A 296 8.40 3.84 -7.42
N LEU A 297 7.64 4.18 -6.37
CA LEU A 297 7.23 3.24 -5.35
C LEU A 297 6.45 2.07 -5.98
N CYS A 298 5.53 2.34 -6.90
CA CYS A 298 4.77 1.32 -7.62
C CYS A 298 5.69 0.36 -8.41
N ILE A 299 6.67 0.89 -9.14
CA ILE A 299 7.62 0.06 -9.90
C ILE A 299 8.46 -0.80 -8.94
N VAL A 300 8.97 -0.21 -7.86
CA VAL A 300 9.81 -0.92 -6.88
C VAL A 300 9.03 -2.01 -6.15
N THR A 301 7.80 -1.75 -5.71
CA THR A 301 6.97 -2.76 -5.04
C THR A 301 6.65 -3.91 -5.98
N VAL A 302 6.30 -3.65 -7.24
CA VAL A 302 6.10 -4.70 -8.26
C VAL A 302 7.37 -5.53 -8.47
N CYS A 303 8.54 -4.90 -8.64
CA CYS A 303 9.78 -5.63 -8.81
C CYS A 303 10.12 -6.51 -7.60
N VAL A 304 10.01 -5.96 -6.39
CA VAL A 304 10.34 -6.68 -5.14
C VAL A 304 9.39 -7.86 -4.93
N THR A 305 8.08 -7.67 -5.11
CA THR A 305 7.10 -8.76 -4.96
C THR A 305 7.32 -9.90 -5.95
N ILE A 306 7.69 -9.59 -7.20
CA ILE A 306 8.07 -10.60 -8.21
C ILE A 306 9.30 -11.39 -7.74
N VAL A 307 10.36 -10.71 -7.28
CA VAL A 307 11.59 -11.36 -6.80
C VAL A 307 11.31 -12.23 -5.57
N CYS A 308 10.60 -11.71 -4.58
CA CYS A 308 10.24 -12.42 -3.36
C CYS A 308 9.37 -13.65 -3.66
N THR A 309 8.37 -13.50 -4.53
CA THR A 309 7.51 -14.60 -4.98
C THR A 309 8.32 -15.66 -5.73
N TYR A 310 9.23 -15.26 -6.60
CA TYR A 310 10.10 -16.18 -7.34
C TYR A 310 11.02 -16.99 -6.39
N PHE A 311 11.62 -16.35 -5.38
CA PHE A 311 12.42 -17.09 -4.38
C PHE A 311 11.57 -18.08 -3.59
N LEU A 312 10.35 -17.71 -3.20
CA LEU A 312 9.44 -18.59 -2.49
C LEU A 312 9.03 -19.81 -3.33
N LEU A 313 8.66 -19.59 -4.59
CA LEU A 313 8.23 -20.67 -5.49
C LEU A 313 9.38 -21.61 -5.84
N ASN A 314 10.62 -21.11 -5.95
CA ASN A 314 11.80 -21.97 -6.10
C ASN A 314 12.12 -22.80 -4.85
N ALA A 315 11.65 -22.37 -3.68
CA ALA A 315 11.69 -23.16 -2.45
C ALA A 315 10.47 -24.10 -2.31
N GLU A 316 9.75 -24.34 -3.41
CA GLU A 316 8.60 -25.27 -3.51
C GLU A 316 7.44 -24.95 -2.55
N ASP A 317 7.30 -23.69 -2.13
CA ASP A 317 6.15 -23.24 -1.35
C ASP A 317 5.16 -22.46 -2.22
N TYR A 318 4.02 -23.09 -2.45
CA TYR A 318 2.92 -22.55 -3.25
C TYR A 318 2.12 -21.45 -2.54
N ARG A 319 2.36 -21.15 -1.25
CA ARG A 319 1.61 -20.14 -0.48
C ARG A 319 2.10 -18.71 -0.73
N TRP A 320 2.21 -18.35 -2.00
CA TRP A 320 2.80 -17.08 -2.43
C TRP A 320 1.92 -15.85 -2.19
N GLN A 321 0.61 -16.02 -2.14
CA GLN A 321 -0.34 -14.90 -2.09
C GLN A 321 -0.09 -13.94 -0.90
N TRP A 322 0.04 -14.49 0.31
CA TRP A 322 0.34 -13.68 1.50
C TRP A 322 1.78 -13.17 1.51
N THR A 323 2.74 -14.00 1.09
CA THR A 323 4.15 -13.59 1.06
C THR A 323 4.36 -12.44 0.08
N SER A 324 3.70 -12.46 -1.08
CA SER A 324 3.73 -11.39 -2.07
C SER A 324 3.16 -10.10 -1.47
N PHE A 325 1.92 -10.13 -0.96
CA PHE A 325 1.28 -8.98 -0.31
C PHE A 325 2.14 -8.42 0.85
N LEU A 326 2.59 -9.29 1.76
CA LEU A 326 3.34 -8.87 2.94
C LEU A 326 4.75 -8.37 2.59
N SER A 327 5.38 -8.86 1.53
CA SER A 327 6.73 -8.44 1.13
C SER A 327 6.82 -6.97 0.70
N ALA A 328 5.77 -6.43 0.08
CA ALA A 328 5.67 -5.00 -0.19
C ALA A 328 5.04 -4.24 0.99
N ALA A 329 4.05 -4.83 1.67
CA ALA A 329 3.43 -4.20 2.84
C ALA A 329 4.42 -3.97 4.00
N SER A 330 5.48 -4.78 4.11
CA SER A 330 6.52 -4.64 5.13
C SER A 330 7.29 -3.32 5.05
N THR A 331 7.25 -2.60 3.92
CA THR A 331 7.73 -1.22 3.83
C THR A 331 7.10 -0.31 4.89
N ALA A 332 5.85 -0.54 5.28
CA ALA A 332 5.18 0.17 6.36
C ALA A 332 5.88 0.02 7.72
N ILE A 333 6.48 -1.14 7.99
CA ILE A 333 7.19 -1.41 9.24
C ILE A 333 8.41 -0.50 9.32
N TYR A 334 9.17 -0.40 8.23
CA TYR A 334 10.35 0.48 8.15
C TYR A 334 9.97 1.96 8.28
N VAL A 335 8.88 2.38 7.65
CA VAL A 335 8.34 3.74 7.80
C VAL A 335 7.89 4.01 9.23
N TYR A 336 7.23 3.06 9.89
CA TYR A 336 6.82 3.22 11.28
C TYR A 336 8.03 3.25 12.23
N MET A 337 9.05 2.42 12.01
CA MET A 337 10.32 2.48 12.76
C MET A 337 11.01 3.84 12.56
N TYR A 338 11.02 4.36 11.33
CA TYR A 338 11.54 5.69 11.05
C TYR A 338 10.78 6.79 11.80
N SER A 339 9.47 6.61 12.03
CA SER A 339 8.68 7.56 12.83
C SER A 339 9.16 7.65 14.28
N PHE A 340 9.69 6.58 14.88
CA PHE A 340 10.31 6.64 16.21
C PHE A 340 11.58 7.49 16.19
N TYR A 341 12.47 7.25 15.21
CA TYR A 341 13.67 8.07 15.04
C TYR A 341 13.30 9.55 14.86
N TYR A 342 12.33 9.85 14.00
CA TYR A 342 11.90 11.23 13.75
C TYR A 342 11.31 11.87 15.02
N TYR A 343 10.50 11.13 15.77
CA TYR A 343 9.92 11.59 17.03
C TYR A 343 11.01 12.06 18.02
N PHE A 344 12.00 11.22 18.29
CA PHE A 344 13.02 11.51 19.31
C PHE A 344 14.06 12.55 18.87
N PHE A 345 14.45 12.55 17.60
CA PHE A 345 15.60 13.36 17.14
C PHE A 345 15.20 14.63 16.38
N LYS A 346 13.97 14.72 15.86
CA LYS A 346 13.53 15.86 15.04
C LYS A 346 12.36 16.62 15.67
N THR A 347 11.42 15.92 16.31
CA THR A 347 10.30 16.60 16.95
C THR A 347 10.70 17.12 18.34
N LYS A 348 10.13 18.26 18.74
CA LYS A 348 10.21 18.79 20.11
C LYS A 348 8.92 18.49 20.90
N MET A 349 8.21 17.43 20.52
CA MET A 349 6.93 17.05 21.11
C MET A 349 7.14 16.34 22.44
N TYR A 350 6.31 16.66 23.43
CA TYR A 350 6.37 16.06 24.76
C TYR A 350 4.97 15.93 25.36
N GLY A 351 4.85 15.02 26.33
CA GLY A 351 3.60 14.73 27.01
C GLY A 351 2.72 13.71 26.28
N LEU A 352 1.83 13.09 27.06
CA LEU A 352 1.01 11.94 26.63
C LEU A 352 0.11 12.28 25.44
N PHE A 353 -0.53 13.46 25.44
CA PHE A 353 -1.41 13.83 24.34
C PHE A 353 -0.65 13.95 23.00
N GLN A 354 0.52 14.58 22.99
CA GLN A 354 1.31 14.77 21.76
C GLN A 354 1.94 13.45 21.30
N THR A 355 2.43 12.60 22.22
CA THR A 355 2.97 11.28 21.87
C THR A 355 1.88 10.39 21.26
N SER A 356 0.71 10.27 21.91
CA SER A 356 -0.40 9.46 21.41
C SER A 356 -0.96 9.98 20.09
N PHE A 357 -1.03 11.31 19.93
CA PHE A 357 -1.42 11.93 18.67
C PHE A 357 -0.43 11.56 17.55
N TYR A 358 0.87 11.74 17.79
CA TYR A 358 1.91 11.43 16.81
C TYR A 358 1.89 9.95 16.41
N PHE A 359 2.08 9.04 17.37
CA PHE A 359 2.19 7.62 17.07
C PHE A 359 0.89 7.02 16.54
N GLY A 360 -0.28 7.50 16.99
CA GLY A 360 -1.57 7.05 16.48
C GLY A 360 -1.74 7.36 15.00
N TYR A 361 -1.54 8.63 14.60
CA TYR A 361 -1.64 8.99 13.18
C TYR A 361 -0.53 8.38 12.34
N MET A 362 0.69 8.23 12.88
CA MET A 362 1.77 7.53 12.18
C MET A 362 1.49 6.04 11.98
N ALA A 363 0.82 5.38 12.93
CA ALA A 363 0.39 3.99 12.77
C ALA A 363 -0.65 3.87 11.66
N VAL A 364 -1.67 4.73 11.64
CA VAL A 364 -2.68 4.78 10.57
C VAL A 364 -2.04 5.03 9.21
N PHE A 365 -1.13 6.00 9.12
CA PHE A 365 -0.41 6.33 7.89
C PHE A 365 0.43 5.15 7.39
N SER A 366 1.24 4.54 8.25
CA SER A 366 2.06 3.39 7.89
C SER A 366 1.20 2.19 7.49
N THR A 367 0.13 1.89 8.21
CA THR A 367 -0.77 0.77 7.85
C THR A 367 -1.45 1.02 6.51
N ALA A 368 -1.92 2.24 6.23
CA ALA A 368 -2.49 2.58 4.94
C ALA A 368 -1.46 2.45 3.80
N LEU A 369 -0.22 2.90 4.02
CA LEU A 369 0.89 2.72 3.07
C LEU A 369 1.18 1.24 2.83
N GLY A 370 1.21 0.42 3.87
CA GLY A 370 1.45 -1.02 3.75
C GLY A 370 0.36 -1.74 2.97
N ILE A 371 -0.91 -1.40 3.24
CA ILE A 371 -2.06 -1.96 2.51
C ILE A 371 -2.08 -1.47 1.06
N MET A 372 -1.60 -0.27 0.77
CA MET A 372 -1.47 0.25 -0.60
C MET A 372 -0.34 -0.44 -1.39
N CYS A 373 0.78 -0.74 -0.72
CA CYS A 373 1.95 -1.36 -1.34
C CYS A 373 1.76 -2.87 -1.59
N GLY A 374 1.06 -3.57 -0.70
CA GLY A 374 0.75 -5.00 -0.81
C GLY A 374 -0.40 -5.27 -1.75
#